data_AF-A0AAD8C0H1-F1
#
_entry.id   AF-A0AAD8C0H1-F1
#
_cell.length_a   1.000
_cell.length_b   1.000
_cell.length_c   1.000
_cell.angle_alpha   90.00
_cell.angle_beta   90.00
_cell.angle_gamma   90.00
#
_symmetry.space_group_name_H-M   'P 1'
#
loop_
_entity.id
_entity.type
_entity.pdbx_description
1 polymer ?
#
loop_
_entity_poly.entity_id
_entity_poly.type
_entity_poly.pdbx_seq_one_letter_code
_entity_poly.pdbx_strand_id
1 'polypeptide(L)'
;MFYVTSFVLVILCPALSFAAFGDPCEIVTWSNLSANHDQIINATVPNDCLFGDVDWNYPKGSVLLSYVTGATQFILCVEEGWGPSITKVQEVVSGELRTLSLPTQESPTCTSSTNGEAALLVSAPLFQTYMTLFNYRVILEN
;
A
#
# COMPACT_ATOMS: atom_id res chain seq x y z
N MET A 1 -14.96 59.94 -32.36
CA MET A 1 -15.57 58.60 -32.25
C MET A 1 -14.42 57.63 -32.05
N PHE A 2 -14.12 57.27 -30.80
CA PHE A 2 -12.93 56.46 -30.46
C PHE A 2 -13.35 55.00 -30.29
N TYR A 3 -12.85 54.13 -31.16
CA TYR A 3 -13.03 52.69 -31.03
C TYR A 3 -12.02 52.17 -29.99
N VAL A 4 -12.53 51.74 -28.83
CA VAL A 4 -11.73 51.01 -27.84
C VAL A 4 -11.78 49.53 -28.23
N THR A 5 -10.77 49.06 -28.95
CA THR A 5 -10.56 47.63 -29.20
C THR A 5 -10.16 46.97 -27.89
N SER A 6 -11.10 46.23 -27.29
CA SER A 6 -10.84 45.39 -26.12
C SER A 6 -9.96 44.22 -26.53
N PHE A 7 -8.67 44.28 -26.18
CA PHE A 7 -7.78 43.13 -26.26
C PHE A 7 -8.08 42.21 -25.07
N VAL A 8 -8.84 41.14 -25.33
CA VAL A 8 -9.01 40.04 -24.38
C VAL A 8 -7.69 39.26 -24.37
N LEU A 9 -6.85 39.51 -23.37
CA LEU A 9 -5.68 38.71 -23.10
C LEU A 9 -6.17 37.35 -22.55
N VAL A 10 -6.29 36.36 -23.43
CA VAL A 10 -6.56 34.97 -23.02
C VAL A 10 -5.30 34.48 -22.30
N ILE A 11 -5.35 34.54 -20.97
CA ILE A 11 -4.35 33.88 -20.12
C ILE A 11 -4.56 32.38 -20.34
N LEU A 12 -3.77 31.82 -21.27
CA LEU A 12 -3.50 30.39 -21.34
C LEU A 12 -2.91 30.00 -20.00
N CYS A 13 -3.76 29.56 -19.07
CA CYS A 13 -3.31 28.88 -17.87
C CYS A 13 -2.59 27.62 -18.37
N PRO A 14 -1.24 27.53 -18.26
CA PRO A 14 -0.62 26.25 -18.48
C PRO A 14 -1.13 25.38 -17.34
N ALA A 15 -2.06 24.47 -17.65
CA ALA A 15 -2.35 23.33 -16.82
C ALA A 15 -1.09 22.46 -16.80
N LEU A 16 -0.05 22.95 -16.12
CA LEU A 16 0.98 22.13 -15.54
C LEU A 16 0.26 21.41 -14.40
N SER A 17 -0.50 20.37 -14.76
CA SER A 17 -0.82 19.27 -13.87
C SER A 17 0.51 18.64 -13.52
N PHE A 18 1.18 19.25 -12.55
CA PHE A 18 2.21 18.59 -11.77
C PHE A 18 1.52 17.46 -11.00
N ALA A 19 1.33 16.32 -11.65
CA ALA A 19 1.37 15.03 -10.96
C ALA A 19 2.81 14.84 -10.48
N ALA A 20 3.23 15.66 -9.51
CA ALA A 20 4.56 15.58 -8.89
C ALA A 20 4.66 14.43 -7.87
N PHE A 21 3.57 13.68 -7.71
CA PHE A 21 3.47 12.44 -6.99
C PHE A 21 2.66 11.52 -7.90
N GLY A 22 3.19 10.35 -8.27
CA GLY A 22 2.41 9.34 -8.99
C GLY A 22 1.12 9.06 -8.21
N ASP A 23 0.02 8.83 -8.91
CA ASP A 23 -1.25 8.50 -8.24
C ASP A 23 -1.00 7.33 -7.25
N PRO A 24 -1.54 7.40 -6.01
CA PRO A 24 -1.42 6.30 -5.07
C PRO A 24 -1.96 5.03 -5.72
N CYS A 25 -1.22 3.93 -5.57
CA CYS A 25 -1.62 2.68 -6.18
C CYS A 25 -2.60 1.93 -5.27
N GLU A 26 -3.68 1.44 -5.86
CA GLU A 26 -4.71 0.68 -5.14
C GLU A 26 -4.53 -0.81 -5.43
N ILE A 27 -4.42 -1.62 -4.37
CA ILE A 27 -4.39 -3.07 -4.46
C ILE A 27 -5.69 -3.63 -3.88
N VAL A 28 -6.61 -4.05 -4.75
CA VAL A 28 -7.87 -4.65 -4.32
C VAL A 28 -7.75 -6.17 -4.23
N THR A 29 -8.16 -6.74 -3.10
CA THR A 29 -8.14 -8.18 -2.86
C THR A 29 -9.35 -8.67 -2.07
N TRP A 30 -9.60 -9.99 -2.11
CA TRP A 30 -10.75 -10.64 -1.46
C TRP A 30 -10.32 -11.92 -0.78
N SER A 31 -10.85 -12.17 0.41
CA SER A 31 -10.72 -13.49 1.01
C SER A 31 -11.66 -14.51 0.39
N ASN A 32 -11.23 -15.77 0.35
CA ASN A 32 -12.10 -16.89 0.09
C ASN A 32 -12.92 -17.21 1.34
N LEU A 33 -14.20 -16.86 1.31
CA LEU A 33 -15.12 -17.07 2.44
C LEU A 33 -15.33 -18.55 2.79
N SER A 34 -15.19 -19.44 1.81
CA SER A 34 -15.31 -20.89 1.99
C SER A 34 -14.04 -21.55 2.55
N ALA A 35 -12.89 -20.88 2.49
CA ALA A 35 -11.63 -21.37 3.05
C ALA A 35 -11.54 -21.15 4.57
N ASN A 36 -10.58 -21.80 5.22
CA ASN A 36 -10.31 -21.61 6.64
C ASN A 36 -9.61 -20.26 6.92
N HIS A 37 -9.45 -19.93 8.21
CA HIS A 37 -8.80 -18.69 8.67
C HIS A 37 -7.26 -18.74 8.63
N ASP A 38 -6.69 -19.81 8.08
CA ASP A 38 -5.27 -20.00 7.79
C ASP A 38 -4.90 -19.67 6.34
N GLN A 39 -5.88 -19.21 5.53
CA GLN A 39 -5.63 -18.81 4.14
C GLN A 39 -4.65 -17.63 4.07
N ILE A 40 -3.79 -17.68 3.06
CA ILE A 40 -2.86 -16.61 2.73
C ILE A 40 -3.20 -16.12 1.32
N ILE A 41 -3.43 -14.82 1.21
CA ILE A 41 -3.79 -14.14 -0.04
C ILE A 41 -2.59 -13.33 -0.48
N ASN A 42 -2.06 -13.59 -1.67
CA ASN A 42 -0.91 -12.86 -2.18
C ASN A 42 -1.34 -11.50 -2.72
N ALA A 43 -0.67 -10.44 -2.28
CA ALA A 43 -0.79 -9.09 -2.81
C ALA A 43 0.63 -8.61 -3.16
N THR A 44 0.85 -8.23 -4.42
CA THR A 44 2.17 -7.77 -4.88
C THR A 44 2.06 -6.31 -5.28
N VAL A 45 2.88 -5.47 -4.66
CA VAL A 45 3.02 -4.07 -5.00
C VAL A 45 3.64 -3.95 -6.40
N PRO A 46 3.01 -3.23 -7.35
CA PRO A 46 3.58 -3.03 -8.68
C PRO A 46 4.91 -2.25 -8.63
N ASN A 47 5.83 -2.55 -9.54
CA ASN A 47 7.19 -1.99 -9.52
C ASN A 47 7.25 -0.47 -9.70
N ASP A 48 6.25 0.12 -10.34
CA ASP A 48 6.05 1.55 -10.57
C ASP A 48 5.37 2.26 -9.39
N CYS A 49 4.98 1.53 -8.34
CA CYS A 49 4.29 2.04 -7.18
C CYS A 49 5.19 2.06 -5.94
N LEU A 50 5.30 3.23 -5.30
CA LEU A 50 6.04 3.38 -4.04
C LEU A 50 5.13 3.61 -2.83
N PHE A 51 3.85 3.90 -3.04
CA PHE A 51 2.89 4.08 -1.97
C PHE A 51 1.48 3.86 -2.49
N GLY A 52 0.57 3.57 -1.56
CA GLY A 52 -0.80 3.21 -1.92
C GLY A 52 -1.55 2.57 -0.76
N ASP A 53 -2.68 1.96 -1.09
CA ASP A 53 -3.54 1.26 -0.16
C ASP A 53 -3.84 -0.17 -0.63
N VAL A 54 -4.21 -1.01 0.34
CA VAL A 54 -4.66 -2.37 0.11
C VAL A 54 -6.09 -2.47 0.60
N ASP A 55 -7.01 -2.58 -0.35
CA ASP A 55 -8.43 -2.78 -0.14
C ASP A 55 -8.73 -4.26 -0.01
N TRP A 56 -8.84 -4.73 1.23
CA TRP A 56 -9.09 -6.13 1.53
C TRP A 56 -10.55 -6.36 1.90
N ASN A 57 -11.28 -6.94 0.97
CA ASN A 57 -12.69 -7.26 1.09
C ASN A 57 -12.92 -8.60 1.79
N TYR A 58 -13.87 -8.59 2.73
CA TYR A 58 -14.25 -9.70 3.60
C TYR A 58 -13.08 -10.38 4.33
N PRO A 59 -12.28 -9.63 5.13
CA PRO A 59 -11.01 -10.12 5.65
C PRO A 59 -11.12 -11.42 6.45
N LYS A 60 -10.43 -12.46 5.95
CA LYS A 60 -10.33 -13.80 6.53
C LYS A 60 -8.93 -14.36 6.27
N GLY A 61 -8.24 -14.78 7.33
CA GLY A 61 -6.85 -15.22 7.27
C GLY A 61 -5.86 -14.07 7.19
N SER A 62 -4.94 -14.12 6.23
CA SER A 62 -3.85 -13.15 6.09
C SER A 62 -3.63 -12.73 4.63
N VAL A 63 -3.19 -11.49 4.43
CA VAL A 63 -2.63 -11.00 3.16
C VAL A 63 -1.11 -11.01 3.27
N LEU A 64 -0.43 -11.65 2.31
CA LEU A 64 1.01 -11.56 2.13
C LEU A 64 1.29 -10.42 1.14
N LEU A 65 1.57 -9.23 1.68
CA LEU A 65 1.99 -8.07 0.90
C LEU A 65 3.47 -8.20 0.56
N SER A 66 3.81 -8.15 -0.73
CA SER A 66 5.17 -8.33 -1.23
C SER A 66 5.58 -7.22 -2.18
N TYR A 67 6.86 -6.88 -2.19
CA TYR A 67 7.48 -6.05 -3.22
C TYR A 67 8.79 -6.70 -3.66
N VAL A 68 9.06 -6.70 -4.97
CA VAL A 68 10.24 -7.34 -5.56
C VAL A 68 10.87 -6.42 -6.58
N THR A 69 12.14 -6.07 -6.38
CA THR A 69 12.95 -5.33 -7.34
C THR A 69 14.30 -6.00 -7.53
N GLY A 70 14.79 -6.03 -8.76
CA GLY A 70 15.86 -6.95 -9.19
C GLY A 70 17.28 -6.70 -8.66
N ALA A 71 17.49 -5.86 -7.64
CA ALA A 71 18.76 -5.70 -6.88
C ALA A 71 18.73 -4.56 -5.85
N THR A 72 17.74 -3.67 -5.89
CA THR A 72 17.74 -2.47 -5.05
C THR A 72 17.37 -2.81 -3.61
N GLN A 73 18.08 -2.25 -2.64
CA GLN A 73 17.66 -2.31 -1.23
C GLN A 73 16.49 -1.35 -1.01
N PHE A 74 15.51 -1.79 -0.24
CA PHE A 74 14.36 -0.98 0.13
C PHE A 74 13.76 -1.46 1.45
N ILE A 75 12.87 -0.65 2.00
CA ILE A 75 12.05 -0.99 3.16
C ILE A 75 10.59 -1.03 2.71
N LEU A 76 9.91 -2.14 2.99
CA LEU A 76 8.46 -2.27 2.83
C LEU A 76 7.78 -1.99 4.16
N CYS A 77 6.88 -1.03 4.19
CA CYS A 77 6.13 -0.63 5.37
C CYS A 77 4.63 -0.80 5.14
N VAL A 78 3.92 -1.18 6.22
CA VAL A 78 2.47 -1.05 6.34
C VAL A 78 2.14 0.02 7.37
N GLU A 79 1.13 0.81 7.07
CA GLU A 79 0.64 1.92 7.87
C GLU A 79 -0.85 1.67 8.18
N GLU A 80 -1.33 2.22 9.30
CA GLU A 80 -2.75 2.16 9.63
C GLU A 80 -3.58 2.89 8.57
N GLY A 81 -4.59 2.20 8.03
CA GLY A 81 -5.53 2.75 7.05
C GLY A 81 -6.92 3.02 7.63
N TRP A 82 -7.87 3.30 6.74
CA TRP A 82 -9.26 3.55 7.10
C TRP A 82 -10.03 2.23 7.21
N GLY A 83 -10.16 1.66 8.40
CA GLY A 83 -10.91 0.43 8.55
C GLY A 83 -10.80 -0.26 9.90
N PRO A 84 -11.45 -1.43 10.03
CA PRO A 84 -11.24 -2.35 11.14
C PRO A 84 -9.76 -2.75 11.30
N SER A 85 -9.39 -3.16 12.50
CA SER A 85 -7.99 -3.34 12.88
C SER A 85 -7.34 -4.60 12.27
N ILE A 86 -6.14 -4.43 11.72
CA ILE A 86 -5.16 -5.52 11.59
C ILE A 86 -4.85 -6.05 13.00
N THR A 87 -4.79 -7.37 13.18
CA THR A 87 -4.51 -7.97 14.50
C THR A 87 -3.09 -8.51 14.62
N LYS A 88 -2.41 -8.70 13.49
CA LYS A 88 -1.03 -9.18 13.47
C LYS A 88 -0.33 -8.76 12.18
N VAL A 89 0.91 -8.30 12.32
CA VAL A 89 1.84 -8.16 11.19
C VAL A 89 3.04 -9.03 11.48
N GLN A 90 3.47 -9.81 10.48
CA GLN A 90 4.67 -10.64 10.59
C GLN A 90 5.53 -10.41 9.37
N GLU A 91 6.84 -10.43 9.53
CA GLU A 91 7.77 -10.54 8.41
C GLU A 91 8.23 -11.99 8.25
N VAL A 92 8.67 -12.32 7.04
CA VAL A 92 9.30 -13.60 6.71
C VAL A 92 10.81 -13.39 6.65
N VAL A 93 11.55 -13.89 7.64
CA VAL A 93 13.02 -13.79 7.66
C VAL A 93 13.58 -15.20 7.76
N SER A 94 14.37 -15.61 6.74
CA SER A 94 14.99 -16.94 6.67
C SER A 94 14.00 -18.12 6.82
N GLY A 95 12.77 -17.95 6.35
CA GLY A 95 11.70 -18.95 6.45
C GLY A 95 10.95 -18.97 7.78
N GLU A 96 11.32 -18.13 8.75
CA GLU A 96 10.62 -17.98 10.01
C GLU A 96 9.72 -16.73 10.01
N LEU A 97 8.56 -16.85 10.67
CA LEU A 97 7.63 -15.73 10.83
C LEU A 97 7.92 -14.98 12.13
N ARG A 98 8.45 -13.77 12.04
CA ARG A 98 8.65 -12.89 13.19
C ARG A 98 7.48 -11.93 13.33
N THR A 99 6.83 -11.91 14.50
CA THR A 99 5.76 -10.96 14.77
C THR A 99 6.34 -9.58 15.03
N LEU A 100 5.80 -8.57 14.36
CA LEU A 100 6.16 -7.18 14.50
C LEU A 100 5.07 -6.43 15.28
N SER A 101 5.40 -5.23 15.76
CA SER A 101 4.40 -4.32 16.33
C SER A 101 3.30 -4.02 15.31
N LEU A 102 2.07 -3.77 15.77
CA LEU A 102 1.02 -3.31 14.89
C LEU A 102 1.31 -1.89 14.38
N PRO A 103 0.97 -1.58 13.13
CA PRO A 103 1.23 -0.27 12.55
C PRO A 103 0.26 0.76 13.13
N THR A 104 0.74 1.99 13.27
CA THR A 104 -0.08 3.19 13.46
C THR A 104 0.23 4.21 12.37
N GLN A 105 -0.54 5.29 12.27
CA GLN A 105 -0.20 6.37 11.33
C GLN A 105 1.17 7.03 11.63
N GLU A 106 1.58 7.09 12.89
CA GLU A 106 2.85 7.71 13.30
C GLU A 106 4.02 6.71 13.36
N SER A 107 3.72 5.42 13.47
CA SER A 107 4.70 4.35 13.62
C SER A 107 4.35 3.19 12.66
N PRO A 108 4.78 3.27 11.39
CA PRO A 108 4.61 2.19 10.44
C PRO A 108 5.35 0.93 10.88
N THR A 109 4.82 -0.22 10.49
CA THR A 109 5.48 -1.51 10.67
C THR A 109 6.21 -1.88 9.40
N CYS A 110 7.53 -2.06 9.50
CA CYS A 110 8.38 -2.20 8.33
C CYS A 110 9.26 -3.45 8.38
N THR A 111 9.64 -3.93 7.19
CA THR A 111 10.66 -4.96 7.00
C THR A 111 11.62 -4.53 5.89
N SER A 112 12.91 -4.83 6.06
CA SER A 112 13.94 -4.52 5.08
C SER A 112 14.03 -5.61 4.03
N SER A 113 14.26 -5.21 2.79
CA SER A 113 14.46 -6.15 1.69
C SER A 113 15.69 -7.03 1.91
N THR A 114 15.58 -8.29 1.50
CA THR A 114 16.69 -9.23 1.39
C THR A 114 16.76 -9.72 -0.05
N ASN A 115 17.89 -9.53 -0.73
CA ASN A 115 18.07 -9.87 -2.15
C ASN A 115 17.04 -9.23 -3.09
N GLY A 116 16.60 -8.00 -2.79
CA GLY A 116 15.64 -7.29 -3.61
C GLY A 116 14.18 -7.73 -3.41
N GLU A 117 13.88 -8.50 -2.37
CA GLU A 117 12.53 -8.91 -2.01
C GLU A 117 12.22 -8.58 -0.56
N ALA A 118 10.98 -8.16 -0.28
CA ALA A 118 10.47 -8.02 1.07
C ALA A 118 8.98 -8.40 1.11
N ALA A 119 8.55 -9.00 2.22
CA ALA A 119 7.16 -9.38 2.39
C ALA A 119 6.68 -9.25 3.85
N LEU A 120 5.44 -8.78 4.00
CA LEU A 120 4.73 -8.66 5.27
C LEU A 120 3.43 -9.45 5.21
N LEU A 121 3.23 -10.34 6.19
CA LEU A 121 2.00 -11.08 6.40
C LEU A 121 1.09 -10.31 7.37
N VAL A 122 0.02 -9.75 6.83
CA VAL A 122 -0.96 -8.90 7.52
C VAL A 122 -2.22 -9.72 7.81
N SER A 123 -2.59 -9.88 9.08
CA SER A 123 -3.67 -10.80 9.48
C SER A 123 -4.91 -10.07 9.97
N ALA A 124 -6.06 -10.53 9.49
CA ALA A 124 -7.37 -10.05 9.90
C ALA A 124 -7.79 -10.60 11.27
N PRO A 125 -8.70 -9.92 11.99
CA PRO A 125 -9.40 -10.50 13.12
C PRO A 125 -10.16 -11.77 12.71
N LEU A 126 -10.47 -12.63 13.69
CA LEU A 126 -11.27 -13.84 13.46
C LEU A 126 -12.70 -13.55 12.96
N PHE A 127 -13.27 -12.40 13.36
CA PHE A 127 -14.69 -12.08 13.14
C PHE A 127 -14.92 -10.82 12.31
N GLN A 128 -14.00 -10.49 11.39
CA GLN A 128 -14.16 -9.33 10.52
C GLN A 128 -15.11 -9.63 9.35
N THR A 129 -16.14 -8.80 9.14
CA THR A 129 -17.23 -9.11 8.20
C THR A 129 -17.36 -8.16 7.00
N TYR A 130 -16.69 -7.01 7.02
CA TYR A 130 -16.80 -6.00 5.97
C TYR A 130 -15.50 -5.86 5.18
N MET A 131 -14.91 -4.68 5.13
CA MET A 131 -13.66 -4.40 4.42
C MET A 131 -12.63 -3.92 5.43
N THR A 132 -11.36 -4.22 5.23
CA THR A 132 -10.24 -3.55 5.90
C THR A 132 -9.38 -2.86 4.87
N LEU A 133 -8.90 -1.67 5.19
CA LEU A 133 -7.98 -0.90 4.37
C LEU A 133 -6.73 -0.65 5.20
N PHE A 134 -5.56 -0.90 4.60
CA PHE A 134 -4.29 -0.49 5.19
C PHE A 134 -3.39 0.09 4.11
N ASN A 135 -2.56 1.05 4.51
CA ASN A 135 -1.69 1.74 3.59
C ASN A 135 -0.35 1.00 3.51
N TYR A 136 0.35 1.15 2.38
CA TYR A 136 1.70 0.66 2.23
C TYR A 136 2.62 1.74 1.68
N ARG A 137 3.91 1.57 1.96
CA ARG A 137 4.99 2.40 1.42
C ARG A 137 6.22 1.56 1.15
N VAL A 138 6.87 1.83 0.03
CA VAL A 138 8.20 1.32 -0.33
C VAL A 138 9.16 2.49 -0.25
N ILE A 139 10.15 2.38 0.64
CA ILE A 139 11.21 3.37 0.81
C ILE A 139 12.46 2.80 0.15
N LEU A 140 12.82 3.34 -1.00
CA LEU A 140 14.05 2.95 -1.70
C LEU A 140 15.27 3.42 -0.89
N GLU A 141 16.21 2.52 -0.66
CA GLU A 141 17.50 2.82 -0.04
C GLU A 141 18.55 3.03 -1.15
N ASN A 142 19.28 4.14 -1.08
CA ASN A 142 20.34 4.51 -2.03
C ASN A 142 21.71 4.01 -1.56
#